data_AF-A0A544Z253-F1
#
_entry.id   AF-A0A544Z253-F1
#
_cell.length_a   1.000
_cell.length_b   1.000
_cell.length_c   1.000
_cell.angle_alpha   90.00
_cell.angle_beta   90.00
_cell.angle_gamma   90.00
#
_symmetry.space_group_name_H-M   'P 1'
#
loop_
_entity.id
_entity.type
_entity.pdbx_description
1 polymer ?
#
loop_
_entity_poly.entity_id
_entity_poly.type
_entity_poly.pdbx_seq_one_letter_code
_entity_poly.pdbx_strand_id
1 'polypeptide(L)'
;MSASTDLEQRCVLPFYLRMMGLNALSRDVPFDSLREVARGTTDDEVAELLASHWRPRVMGAWLASGRTRRLEAALLESLETSLGSLTAPPLATVALHGLGVKAVPSLTTYLRLDLENGWGSASFVAAVLERLDATPTGISIDDQDRGAVDGMLFVARCLAEAEPGTLPADV
;
A
#
# COMPACT_ATOMS: atom_id res chain seq x y z
N MET A 1 -26.14 -7.35 5.84
CA MET A 1 -25.39 -6.19 5.33
C MET A 1 -25.14 -5.28 6.51
N SER A 2 -23.93 -5.28 7.07
CA SER A 2 -23.57 -4.36 8.14
C SER A 2 -23.54 -2.94 7.56
N ALA A 3 -24.10 -1.97 8.28
CA ALA A 3 -23.93 -0.57 7.93
C ALA A 3 -22.43 -0.25 7.94
N SER A 4 -21.94 0.38 6.86
CA SER A 4 -20.55 0.81 6.75
C SER A 4 -20.25 1.82 7.86
N THR A 5 -19.14 1.62 8.57
CA THR A 5 -18.74 2.46 9.72
C THR A 5 -18.51 3.91 9.26
N ASP A 6 -18.56 4.87 10.19
CA ASP A 6 -18.22 6.27 9.87
C ASP A 6 -16.81 6.38 9.25
N LEU A 7 -15.87 5.57 9.76
CA LEU A 7 -14.51 5.46 9.22
C LEU A 7 -14.51 4.98 7.77
N GLU A 8 -15.28 3.94 7.43
CA GLU A 8 -15.38 3.47 6.04
C GLU A 8 -16.08 4.47 5.12
N GLN A 9 -17.13 5.16 5.60
CA GLN A 9 -17.84 6.17 4.82
C GLN A 9 -16.94 7.35 4.46
N ARG A 10 -16.07 7.76 5.39
CA ARG A 10 -15.13 8.86 5.21
C ARG A 10 -13.89 8.45 4.43
N CYS A 11 -13.29 7.31 4.75
CA CYS A 11 -11.96 6.93 4.27
C CYS A 11 -11.96 5.94 3.12
N VAL A 12 -13.04 5.16 2.94
CA VAL A 12 -13.04 4.02 2.02
C VAL A 12 -13.96 4.24 0.83
N LEU A 13 -15.26 4.45 1.09
CA LEU A 13 -16.28 4.52 0.03
C LEU A 13 -15.99 5.56 -1.07
N PRO A 14 -15.48 6.77 -0.78
CA PRO A 14 -15.27 7.78 -1.82
C PRO A 14 -14.12 7.44 -2.78
N PHE A 15 -13.19 6.57 -2.37
CA PHE A 15 -11.88 6.44 -3.00
C PHE A 15 -11.55 5.04 -3.50
N TYR A 16 -12.05 3.98 -2.83
CA TYR A 16 -11.47 2.63 -2.99
C TYR A 16 -11.46 2.13 -4.44
N LEU A 17 -12.48 2.43 -5.25
CA LEU A 17 -12.52 2.01 -6.66
C LEU A 17 -11.40 2.64 -7.48
N ARG A 18 -11.04 3.88 -7.20
CA ARG A 18 -9.93 4.58 -7.88
C ARG A 18 -8.57 4.19 -7.33
N MET A 19 -8.52 3.67 -6.11
CA MET A 19 -7.28 3.39 -5.41
C MET A 19 -6.92 1.90 -5.33
N MET A 20 -7.80 0.99 -5.74
CA MET A 20 -7.55 -0.45 -5.69
C MET A 20 -6.67 -0.94 -6.86
N GLY A 21 -5.79 -1.89 -6.56
CA GLY A 21 -4.89 -2.47 -7.56
C GLY A 21 -4.07 -1.39 -8.26
N LEU A 22 -4.03 -1.44 -9.59
CA LEU A 22 -3.34 -0.45 -10.42
C LEU A 22 -4.21 0.76 -10.80
N ASN A 23 -5.46 0.85 -10.32
CA ASN A 23 -6.34 1.97 -10.65
C ASN A 23 -5.76 3.30 -10.14
N ALA A 24 -4.92 3.27 -9.10
CA ALA A 24 -4.27 4.46 -8.57
C ALA A 24 -3.32 5.16 -9.59
N LEU A 25 -3.00 4.48 -10.70
CA LEU A 25 -2.23 5.05 -11.81
C LEU A 25 -3.08 5.86 -12.80
N SER A 26 -4.41 5.88 -12.62
CA SER A 26 -5.31 6.64 -13.48
C SER A 26 -5.19 8.15 -13.25
N ARG A 27 -5.59 8.93 -14.26
CA ARG A 27 -5.53 10.41 -14.20
C ARG A 27 -6.65 11.04 -13.37
N ASP A 28 -7.65 10.26 -12.94
CA ASP A 28 -8.84 10.75 -12.22
C ASP A 28 -8.77 10.52 -10.69
N VAL A 29 -7.60 10.15 -10.17
CA VAL A 29 -7.41 9.99 -8.72
C VAL A 29 -7.52 11.35 -8.01
N PRO A 30 -8.44 11.49 -7.02
CA PRO A 30 -8.65 12.74 -6.31
C PRO A 30 -7.60 12.92 -5.18
N PHE A 31 -6.35 13.14 -5.56
CA PHE A 31 -5.23 13.21 -4.61
C PHE A 31 -5.43 14.25 -3.51
N ASP A 32 -5.94 15.44 -3.82
CA ASP A 32 -6.12 16.50 -2.83
C ASP A 32 -7.16 16.11 -1.77
N SER A 33 -8.32 15.60 -2.18
CA SER A 33 -9.33 15.10 -1.25
C SER A 33 -8.82 13.92 -0.42
N LEU A 34 -8.02 13.03 -1.02
CA LEU A 34 -7.44 11.90 -0.29
C LEU A 34 -6.39 12.37 0.74
N ARG A 35 -5.59 13.38 0.41
CA ARG A 35 -4.65 14.01 1.35
C ARG A 35 -5.36 14.72 2.50
N GLU A 36 -6.47 15.41 2.22
CA GLU A 36 -7.31 16.02 3.26
C GLU A 36 -7.85 14.97 4.23
N VAL A 37 -8.40 13.87 3.70
CA VAL A 37 -8.85 12.75 4.52
C VAL A 37 -7.70 12.15 5.31
N ALA A 38 -6.53 11.95 4.69
CA ALA A 38 -5.35 11.46 5.39
C ALA A 38 -4.97 12.35 6.58
N ARG A 39 -4.94 13.68 6.42
CA ARG A 39 -4.64 14.60 7.53
C ARG A 39 -5.67 14.53 8.67
N GLY A 40 -6.92 14.22 8.34
CA GLY A 40 -8.01 14.08 9.31
C GLY A 40 -8.11 12.71 9.98
N THR A 41 -7.36 11.70 9.52
CA THR A 41 -7.42 10.32 10.04
C THR A 41 -6.28 10.06 11.03
N THR A 42 -6.62 9.49 12.19
CA THR A 42 -5.64 9.16 13.24
C THR A 42 -4.82 7.91 12.90
N ASP A 43 -3.71 7.71 13.60
CA ASP A 43 -2.89 6.50 13.40
C ASP A 43 -3.67 5.22 13.80
N ASP A 44 -4.46 5.27 14.87
CA ASP A 44 -5.32 4.16 15.30
C ASP A 44 -6.38 3.81 14.24
N GLU A 45 -7.00 4.81 13.63
CA GLU A 45 -7.97 4.61 12.53
C GLU A 45 -7.30 3.99 11.31
N VAL A 46 -6.09 4.43 10.95
CA VAL A 46 -5.35 3.80 9.84
C VAL A 46 -4.95 2.36 10.19
N ALA A 47 -4.53 2.09 11.43
CA ALA A 47 -4.23 0.74 11.90
C ALA A 47 -5.47 -0.17 11.86
N GLU A 48 -6.65 0.33 12.24
CA GLU A 48 -7.93 -0.38 12.12
C GLU A 48 -8.24 -0.75 10.66
N LEU A 49 -8.04 0.19 9.73
CA LEU A 49 -8.20 -0.06 8.29
C LEU A 49 -7.20 -1.12 7.79
N LEU A 50 -5.94 -1.05 8.23
CA LEU A 50 -4.90 -2.02 7.87
C LEU A 50 -5.19 -3.44 8.38
N ALA A 51 -5.79 -3.57 9.56
CA ALA A 51 -6.21 -4.85 10.14
C ALA A 51 -7.43 -5.45 9.43
N SER A 52 -8.29 -4.62 8.85
CA SER A 52 -9.52 -5.03 8.14
C SER A 52 -9.25 -5.79 6.84
N HIS A 53 -10.28 -6.33 6.18
CA HIS A 53 -10.13 -7.10 4.93
C HIS A 53 -10.40 -6.26 3.67
N TRP A 54 -9.68 -6.52 2.58
CA TRP A 54 -9.95 -6.01 1.24
C TRP A 54 -9.94 -4.46 1.11
N ARG A 55 -11.11 -3.80 1.01
CA ARG A 55 -11.20 -2.37 0.62
C ARG A 55 -10.72 -1.43 1.73
N PRO A 56 -11.15 -1.59 3.00
CA PRO A 56 -10.52 -0.90 4.12
C PRO A 56 -9.00 -1.04 4.12
N ARG A 57 -8.45 -2.23 3.92
CA ARG A 57 -7.00 -2.47 3.92
C ARG A 57 -6.27 -1.72 2.81
N VAL A 58 -6.81 -1.75 1.60
CA VAL A 58 -6.29 -0.97 0.47
C VAL A 58 -6.19 0.51 0.84
N MET A 59 -7.24 1.06 1.46
CA MET A 59 -7.26 2.47 1.82
C MET A 59 -6.37 2.76 3.03
N GLY A 60 -6.32 1.86 4.02
CA GLY A 60 -5.39 1.94 5.15
C GLY A 60 -3.94 2.01 4.68
N ALA A 61 -3.56 1.20 3.68
CA ALA A 61 -2.24 1.28 3.06
C ALA A 61 -1.98 2.68 2.49
N TRP A 62 -2.88 3.22 1.65
CA TRP A 62 -2.68 4.54 1.06
C TRP A 62 -2.61 5.67 2.08
N LEU A 63 -3.47 5.65 3.11
CA LEU A 63 -3.47 6.63 4.19
C LEU A 63 -2.21 6.53 5.08
N ALA A 64 -1.57 5.37 5.11
CA ALA A 64 -0.31 5.15 5.81
C ALA A 64 0.92 5.73 5.09
N SER A 65 0.82 6.16 3.83
CA SER A 65 1.99 6.56 3.00
C SER A 65 2.89 7.61 3.66
N GLY A 66 2.33 8.61 4.34
CA GLY A 66 3.11 9.65 5.04
C GLY A 66 3.63 9.26 6.43
N ARG A 67 3.14 8.15 6.99
CA ARG A 67 3.28 7.80 8.42
C ARG A 67 3.79 6.38 8.64
N THR A 68 4.44 5.80 7.63
CA THR A 68 4.87 4.40 7.60
C THR A 68 5.75 4.01 8.79
N ARG A 69 6.61 4.91 9.28
CA ARG A 69 7.42 4.67 10.49
C ARG A 69 6.58 4.55 11.76
N ARG A 70 5.52 5.34 11.90
CA ARG A 70 4.60 5.27 13.06
C ARG A 70 3.71 4.03 12.99
N LEU A 71 3.38 3.59 11.79
CA LEU A 71 2.54 2.42 11.51
C LEU A 71 3.33 1.17 11.10
N GLU A 72 4.63 1.09 11.42
CA GLU A 72 5.49 -0.01 10.98
C GLU A 72 4.92 -1.38 11.37
N ALA A 73 4.54 -1.55 12.64
CA ALA A 73 3.96 -2.81 13.13
C ALA A 73 2.65 -3.16 12.41
N ALA A 74 1.74 -2.19 12.26
CA ALA A 74 0.46 -2.40 11.59
C ALA A 74 0.61 -2.74 10.10
N LEU A 75 1.60 -2.15 9.41
CA LEU A 75 1.88 -2.44 8.01
C LEU A 75 2.47 -3.86 7.82
N LEU A 76 3.40 -4.26 8.69
CA LEU A 76 3.96 -5.61 8.66
C LEU A 76 2.90 -6.67 8.97
N GLU A 77 2.09 -6.45 10.00
CA GLU A 77 0.96 -7.32 10.34
C GLU A 77 -0.08 -7.38 9.21
N SER A 78 -0.35 -6.25 8.54
CA SER A 78 -1.26 -6.22 7.40
C SER A 78 -0.73 -7.03 6.22
N LEU A 79 0.58 -6.99 5.94
CA LEU A 79 1.21 -7.83 4.91
C LEU A 79 1.06 -9.32 5.26
N GLU A 80 1.35 -9.70 6.50
CA GLU A 80 1.26 -11.09 6.96
C GLU A 80 -0.17 -11.62 6.90
N THR A 81 -1.14 -10.82 7.35
CA THR A 81 -2.55 -11.22 7.39
C THR A 81 -3.30 -10.97 6.08
N SER A 82 -2.67 -10.35 5.06
CA SER A 82 -3.25 -10.23 3.71
C SER A 82 -3.27 -11.55 2.98
N LEU A 83 -2.47 -12.48 3.49
CA LEU A 83 -2.32 -13.85 3.03
C LEU A 83 -1.98 -13.96 1.55
N GLY A 84 -1.60 -12.89 0.85
CA GLY A 84 -1.33 -12.90 -0.61
C GLY A 84 -2.49 -12.40 -1.49
N SER A 85 -3.64 -12.00 -0.93
CA SER A 85 -4.83 -11.58 -1.69
C SER A 85 -4.69 -10.24 -2.43
N LEU A 86 -5.48 -10.01 -3.51
CA LEU A 86 -5.59 -8.84 -4.45
C LEU A 86 -5.43 -7.38 -3.91
N THR A 87 -5.17 -7.19 -2.62
CA THR A 87 -4.76 -5.96 -1.95
C THR A 87 -3.29 -5.54 -2.20
N ALA A 88 -2.49 -6.37 -2.88
CA ALA A 88 -1.03 -6.21 -2.98
C ALA A 88 -0.56 -4.86 -3.50
N PRO A 89 -1.05 -4.34 -4.65
CA PRO A 89 -0.33 -3.24 -5.27
C PRO A 89 -0.22 -2.01 -4.36
N PRO A 90 -1.29 -1.59 -3.66
CA PRO A 90 -1.20 -0.57 -2.60
C PRO A 90 -0.28 -0.95 -1.43
N LEU A 91 -0.52 -2.11 -0.80
CA LEU A 91 0.15 -2.47 0.45
C LEU A 91 1.65 -2.74 0.27
N ALA A 92 2.02 -3.47 -0.78
CA ALA A 92 3.41 -3.74 -1.13
C ALA A 92 4.16 -2.46 -1.52
N THR A 93 3.50 -1.54 -2.25
CA THR A 93 4.09 -0.24 -2.60
C THR A 93 4.34 0.62 -1.38
N VAL A 94 3.39 0.71 -0.45
CA VAL A 94 3.56 1.54 0.76
C VAL A 94 4.62 0.95 1.68
N ALA A 95 4.70 -0.38 1.78
CA ALA A 95 5.77 -1.07 2.49
C ALA A 95 7.14 -0.81 1.84
N LEU A 96 7.24 -0.89 0.52
CA LEU A 96 8.45 -0.51 -0.23
C LEU A 96 8.84 0.95 0.03
N HIS A 97 7.87 1.86 -0.06
CA HIS A 97 8.08 3.30 0.09
C HIS A 97 8.62 3.67 1.48
N GLY A 98 8.05 3.09 2.53
CA GLY A 98 8.31 3.54 3.90
C GLY A 98 9.13 2.61 4.79
N LEU A 99 9.02 1.30 4.59
CA LEU A 99 9.72 0.30 5.41
C LEU A 99 11.00 -0.20 4.73
N GLY A 100 11.06 -0.13 3.40
CA GLY A 100 12.20 -0.58 2.62
C GLY A 100 12.53 -2.04 2.90
N VAL A 101 13.81 -2.32 3.18
CA VAL A 101 14.33 -3.68 3.43
C VAL A 101 13.64 -4.41 4.58
N LYS A 102 13.05 -3.69 5.55
CA LYS A 102 12.31 -4.31 6.66
C LYS A 102 11.08 -5.09 6.20
N ALA A 103 10.49 -4.73 5.06
CA ALA A 103 9.32 -5.41 4.52
C ALA A 103 9.65 -6.72 3.79
N VAL A 104 10.94 -7.00 3.50
CA VAL A 104 11.36 -8.15 2.68
C VAL A 104 10.83 -9.49 3.22
N PRO A 105 10.89 -9.82 4.53
CA PRO A 105 10.37 -11.09 5.03
C PRO A 105 8.86 -11.26 4.79
N SER A 106 8.07 -10.22 5.07
CA SER A 106 6.62 -10.24 4.89
C SER A 106 6.23 -10.25 3.41
N LEU A 107 6.95 -9.52 2.54
CA LEU A 107 6.75 -9.53 1.09
C LEU A 107 7.13 -10.88 0.46
N THR A 108 8.18 -11.53 0.95
CA THR A 108 8.58 -12.88 0.51
C THR A 108 7.50 -13.89 0.89
N THR A 109 6.96 -13.79 2.10
CA THR A 109 5.85 -14.64 2.56
C THR A 109 4.59 -14.41 1.73
N TYR A 110 4.26 -13.14 1.47
CA TYR A 110 3.15 -12.76 0.60
C TYR A 110 3.29 -13.42 -0.77
N LEU A 111 4.45 -13.25 -1.41
CA LEU A 111 4.73 -13.78 -2.74
C LEU A 111 4.57 -15.29 -2.81
N ARG A 112 5.11 -16.01 -1.82
CA ARG A 112 4.96 -17.47 -1.72
C ARG A 112 3.48 -17.87 -1.67
N LEU A 113 2.69 -17.19 -0.84
CA LEU A 113 1.26 -17.48 -0.72
C LEU A 113 0.47 -17.14 -2.01
N ASP A 114 0.80 -16.04 -2.68
CA ASP A 114 0.19 -15.70 -3.98
C ASP A 114 0.50 -16.75 -5.05
N LEU A 115 1.73 -17.27 -5.11
CA LEU A 115 2.10 -18.36 -6.02
C LEU A 115 1.37 -19.67 -5.71
N GLU A 116 1.22 -20.00 -4.43
CA GLU A 116 0.50 -21.22 -4.00
C GLU A 116 -0.99 -21.18 -4.34
N ASN A 117 -1.60 -20.00 -4.35
CA ASN A 117 -3.05 -19.83 -4.49
C ASN A 117 -3.48 -19.20 -5.83
N GLY A 118 -2.56 -18.63 -6.60
CA GLY A 118 -2.81 -18.04 -7.91
C GLY A 118 -3.65 -16.76 -7.89
N TRP A 119 -3.45 -15.85 -6.92
CA TRP A 119 -4.26 -14.61 -6.84
C TRP A 119 -3.78 -13.48 -7.76
N GLY A 120 -2.66 -13.66 -8.45
CA GLY A 120 -2.26 -12.84 -9.60
C GLY A 120 -1.48 -11.58 -9.24
N SER A 121 -0.89 -11.49 -8.05
CA SER A 121 -0.04 -10.36 -7.65
C SER A 121 1.46 -10.71 -7.59
N ALA A 122 1.85 -11.96 -7.85
CA ALA A 122 3.21 -12.45 -7.70
C ALA A 122 4.25 -11.66 -8.49
N SER A 123 3.98 -11.36 -9.78
CA SER A 123 4.92 -10.60 -10.62
C SER A 123 5.11 -9.17 -10.09
N PHE A 124 4.04 -8.49 -9.69
CA PHE A 124 4.13 -7.17 -9.04
C PHE A 124 4.92 -7.20 -7.73
N VAL A 125 4.66 -8.17 -6.84
CA VAL A 125 5.39 -8.29 -5.57
C VAL A 125 6.85 -8.68 -5.79
N ALA A 126 7.15 -9.49 -6.80
CA ALA A 126 8.51 -9.79 -7.21
C ALA A 126 9.24 -8.54 -7.75
N ALA A 127 8.56 -7.67 -8.52
CA ALA A 127 9.10 -6.38 -8.92
C ALA A 127 9.38 -5.45 -7.73
N VAL A 128 8.51 -5.46 -6.71
CA VAL A 128 8.75 -4.75 -5.45
C VAL A 128 10.00 -5.29 -4.72
N LEU A 129 10.15 -6.61 -4.64
CA LEU A 129 11.34 -7.24 -4.04
C LEU A 129 12.61 -6.97 -4.86
N GLU A 130 12.51 -6.89 -6.18
CA GLU A 130 13.62 -6.48 -7.07
C GLU A 130 14.12 -5.07 -6.70
N ARG A 131 13.22 -4.12 -6.38
CA ARG A 131 13.61 -2.78 -5.89
C ARG A 131 14.25 -2.75 -4.51
N LEU A 132 14.15 -3.84 -3.76
CA LEU A 132 14.75 -4.01 -2.45
C LEU A 132 16.04 -4.84 -2.50
N ASP A 133 16.58 -5.08 -3.70
CA ASP A 133 17.71 -5.98 -3.95
C ASP A 133 17.49 -7.41 -3.40
N ALA A 134 16.22 -7.83 -3.33
CA ALA A 134 15.76 -9.09 -2.77
C ALA A 134 15.04 -9.96 -3.83
N THR A 135 15.47 -9.87 -5.09
CA THR A 135 14.82 -10.52 -6.23
C THR A 135 14.63 -12.02 -5.99
N PRO A 136 13.38 -12.52 -6.04
CA PRO A 136 13.10 -13.94 -5.83
C PRO A 136 13.57 -14.79 -7.02
N THR A 137 14.24 -15.90 -6.74
CA THR A 137 14.75 -16.83 -7.76
C THR A 137 13.60 -17.58 -8.45
N GLY A 138 13.68 -17.72 -9.77
CA GLY A 138 12.76 -18.57 -10.54
C GLY A 138 11.40 -17.94 -10.85
N ILE A 139 11.25 -16.63 -10.60
CA ILE A 139 10.04 -15.89 -10.93
C ILE A 139 10.33 -14.98 -12.12
N SER A 140 9.50 -15.07 -13.15
CA SER A 140 9.51 -14.11 -14.25
C SER A 140 8.79 -12.85 -13.80
N ILE A 141 9.45 -11.70 -13.90
CA ILE A 141 8.88 -10.38 -13.59
C ILE A 141 8.53 -9.70 -14.91
N ASP A 142 7.26 -9.33 -15.06
CA ASP A 142 6.78 -8.59 -16.23
C ASP A 142 7.31 -7.15 -16.21
N ASP A 143 7.76 -6.64 -17.37
CA ASP A 143 8.16 -5.25 -17.53
C ASP A 143 7.01 -4.28 -17.26
N GLN A 144 5.78 -4.69 -17.53
CA GLN A 144 4.59 -3.91 -17.16
C GLN A 144 4.50 -3.72 -15.64
N ASP A 145 4.79 -4.76 -14.86
CA ASP A 145 4.76 -4.67 -13.39
C ASP A 145 5.92 -3.85 -12.85
N ARG A 146 7.12 -3.94 -13.45
CA ARG A 146 8.23 -3.03 -13.11
C ARG A 146 7.84 -1.56 -13.30
N GLY A 147 7.23 -1.23 -14.44
CA GLY A 147 6.73 0.11 -14.71
C GLY A 147 5.59 0.53 -13.79
N ALA A 148 4.70 -0.41 -13.43
CA ALA A 148 3.63 -0.17 -12.49
C ALA A 148 4.16 0.16 -11.09
N VAL A 149 5.21 -0.52 -10.62
CA VAL A 149 5.87 -0.21 -9.33
C VAL A 149 6.37 1.25 -9.30
N ASP A 150 6.96 1.74 -10.39
CA ASP A 150 7.39 3.16 -10.47
C ASP A 150 6.24 4.13 -10.33
N GLY A 151 5.15 3.90 -11.07
CA GLY A 151 3.96 4.73 -10.99
C GLY A 151 3.33 4.70 -9.60
N MET A 152 3.27 3.53 -8.98
CA MET A 152 2.68 3.35 -7.66
C MET A 152 3.55 4.00 -6.57
N LEU A 153 4.88 3.97 -6.71
CA LEU A 153 5.79 4.71 -5.83
C LEU A 153 5.65 6.22 -5.97
N PHE A 154 5.33 6.72 -7.17
CA PHE A 154 4.99 8.13 -7.34
C PHE A 154 3.70 8.48 -6.59
N VAL A 155 2.66 7.64 -6.71
CA VAL A 155 1.40 7.77 -5.96
C VAL A 155 1.65 7.83 -4.44
N ALA A 156 2.41 6.87 -3.90
CA ALA A 156 2.73 6.82 -2.47
C ALA A 156 3.45 8.10 -2.00
N ARG A 157 4.42 8.60 -2.79
CA ARG A 157 5.12 9.85 -2.51
C ARG A 157 4.18 11.05 -2.50
N CYS A 158 3.30 11.18 -3.50
CA CYS A 158 2.31 12.27 -3.52
C CYS A 158 1.42 12.23 -2.28
N LEU A 159 1.01 11.04 -1.82
CA LEU A 159 0.20 10.92 -0.61
C LEU A 159 0.99 11.16 0.68
N ALA A 160 2.29 10.87 0.70
CA ALA A 160 3.16 11.12 1.84
C ALA A 160 3.39 12.62 2.11
N GLU A 161 3.39 13.46 1.06
CA GLU A 161 3.48 14.93 1.16
C GLU A 161 2.28 15.57 1.90
N ALA A 162 1.27 14.79 2.30
CA ALA A 162 0.17 15.27 3.12
C ALA A 162 0.58 15.68 4.55
N GLU A 163 1.76 15.26 5.04
CA GLU A 163 2.25 15.68 6.36
C GLU A 163 2.63 17.17 6.39
N PRO A 164 2.01 17.99 7.26
CA PRO A 164 2.46 19.36 7.46
C PRO A 164 3.79 19.34 8.23
N GLY A 165 4.88 19.64 7.51
CA GLY A 165 6.15 20.06 8.10
C GLY A 165 7.20 18.97 8.25
N THR A 166 7.98 18.75 7.19
CA THR A 166 9.43 18.58 7.36
C THR A 166 10.08 19.46 6.31
N LEU A 167 10.47 20.67 6.72
CA LEU A 167 11.46 21.45 5.97
C LEU A 167 12.71 20.57 5.81
N PRO A 168 13.37 20.56 4.64
CA PRO A 168 14.67 19.91 4.54
C PRO A 168 15.60 20.56 5.56
N ALA A 169 16.20 19.74 6.43
CA ALA A 169 17.33 20.19 7.21
C ALA A 169 18.47 20.43 6.22
N ASP A 170 18.80 21.71 6.00
CA ASP A 170 20.03 22.12 5.34
C ASP A 170 21.22 21.40 5.99
N VAL A 171 21.95 20.60 5.20
CA VAL A 171 23.39 20.31 5.36
C VAL A 171 24.02 20.24 3.98
#